data_AF-A0A6A3GPG5-F1
#
_entry.id   AF-A0A6A3GPG5-F1
#
_cell.length_a   1.000
_cell.length_b   1.000
_cell.length_c   1.000
_cell.angle_alpha   90.00
_cell.angle_beta   90.00
_cell.angle_gamma   90.00
#
_symmetry.space_group_name_H-M   'P 1'
#
loop_
_entity.id
_entity.type
_entity.pdbx_description
1 polymer ?
#
loop_
_entity_poly.entity_id
_entity_poly.type
_entity_poly.pdbx_seq_one_letter_code
_entity_poly.pdbx_strand_id
1 'polypeptide(L)' 'MSSLVESVKNFPTPTDVTEVKRFVHMAGYYRRFVSDFAAKAAPMTKLLRKGVVWRWGDSQKKAFECLKKA' A
#
# COMPACT_ATOMS: atom_id res chain seq x y z
N MET A 1 8.58 -2.66 20.96
CA MET A 1 7.57 -3.09 19.99
C MET A 1 7.24 -1.89 19.11
N SER A 2 7.70 -1.88 17.85
CA SER A 2 7.32 -0.83 16.91
C SER A 2 5.82 -0.91 16.66
N SER A 3 5.13 0.22 16.71
CA SER A 3 3.69 0.25 16.46
C SER A 3 3.42 -0.12 15.00
N LEU A 4 2.28 -0.77 14.72
CA LEU A 4 1.85 -1.09 13.35
C LEU A 4 1.78 0.18 12.46
N VAL A 5 1.52 1.36 13.04
CA VAL A 5 1.60 2.67 12.36
C VAL A 5 3.04 2.99 11.93
N GLU A 6 4.00 2.77 12.81
CA GLU A 6 5.41 2.99 12.54
C GLU A 6 5.97 2.00 11.52
N SER A 7 5.47 0.75 11.53
CA SER A 7 5.77 -0.24 10.49
C SER A 7 5.27 0.20 9.11
N VAL A 8 4.08 0.82 9.01
CA VAL A 8 3.58 1.37 7.74
C VAL A 8 4.43 2.58 7.29
N LYS A 9 4.76 3.50 8.20
CA LYS A 9 5.60 4.67 7.91
C LYS A 9 7.02 4.32 7.46
N ASN A 10 7.61 3.28 8.05
CA ASN A 10 8.96 2.85 7.75
C ASN A 10 9.02 1.72 6.71
N PHE A 11 7.88 1.34 6.11
CA PHE A 11 7.85 0.30 5.10
C PHE A 11 8.69 0.72 3.88
N PRO A 12 9.60 -0.16 3.39
CA PRO A 12 10.42 0.12 2.22
C PRO A 12 9.56 0.17 0.95
N THR A 13 10.04 0.86 -0.08
CA THR A 13 9.34 0.89 -1.38
C THR A 13 9.21 -0.53 -1.93
N PRO A 14 7.99 -1.02 -2.19
CA PRO A 14 7.79 -2.37 -2.71
C PRO A 14 8.42 -2.53 -4.10
N THR A 15 9.12 -3.64 -4.28
CA THR A 15 9.77 -4.03 -5.54
C THR A 15 9.03 -5.16 -6.26
N ASP A 16 8.17 -5.89 -5.54
CA ASP A 16 7.38 -7.01 -6.07
C ASP A 16 5.95 -7.06 -5.51
N VAL A 17 5.08 -7.82 -6.17
CA VAL A 17 3.69 -8.13 -5.82
C VAL A 17 3.59 -8.62 -4.38
N THR A 18 4.54 -9.44 -3.93
CA THR A 18 4.57 -10.00 -2.57
C THR A 18 4.68 -8.90 -1.52
N GLU A 19 5.55 -7.91 -1.75
CA GLU A 19 5.76 -6.79 -0.83
C GLU A 19 4.57 -5.84 -0.82
N VAL A 20 3.95 -5.59 -1.98
CA VAL A 20 2.70 -4.81 -2.07
C VAL A 20 1.58 -5.48 -1.30
N LYS A 21 1.46 -6.82 -1.41
CA LYS A 21 0.45 -7.57 -0.68
C LYS A 21 0.63 -7.42 0.84
N ARG A 22 1.87 -7.50 1.32
CA ARG A 22 2.21 -7.27 2.74
C ARG A 22 1.84 -5.86 3.17
N PHE A 23 2.23 -4.84 2.40
CA PHE A 23 1.91 -3.45 2.73
C PHE A 23 0.40 -3.19 2.77
N VAL A 24 -0.34 -3.59 1.73
CA VAL A 24 -1.80 -3.39 1.66
C VAL A 24 -2.51 -4.11 2.81
N HIS A 25 -2.04 -5.29 3.21
CA HIS A 25 -2.60 -6.02 4.34
C HIS A 25 -2.38 -5.25 5.67
N MET A 26 -1.17 -4.76 5.91
CA MET A 26 -0.87 -3.95 7.10
C MET A 26 -1.62 -2.62 7.12
N ALA A 27 -1.60 -1.88 6.02
CA ALA A 27 -2.35 -0.63 5.87
C ALA A 27 -3.87 -0.86 6.00
N GLY A 28 -4.35 -2.03 5.56
CA GLY A 28 -5.75 -2.45 5.67
C GLY A 28 -6.26 -2.56 7.10
N TYR A 29 -5.39 -2.80 8.08
CA TYR A 29 -5.76 -2.78 9.50
C TYR A 29 -6.32 -1.41 9.93
N TYR A 30 -5.76 -0.33 9.37
CA TYR A 30 -6.12 1.05 9.68
C TYR A 30 -7.15 1.66 8.74
N ARG A 31 -7.73 0.87 7.82
CA ARG A 31 -8.68 1.38 6.82
C ARG A 31 -9.89 2.15 7.38
N ARG A 32 -10.27 1.88 8.64
CA ARG A 32 -11.37 2.58 9.33
C ARG A 32 -11.03 4.02 9.73
N PHE A 33 -9.75 4.35 9.84
CA PHE A 33 -9.24 5.67 10.22
C PHE A 33 -8.75 6.48 9.02
N VAL A 34 -8.62 5.84 7.86
CA VAL A 34 -8.18 6.48 6.61
C VAL A 34 -9.37 6.68 5.68
N SER A 35 -9.83 7.93 5.56
CA SER A 35 -10.88 8.29 4.59
C SER A 35 -10.45 7.92 3.18
N ASP A 36 -11.37 7.34 2.42
CA ASP A 36 -11.17 6.88 1.04
C ASP A 36 -10.01 5.88 0.87
N PHE A 37 -9.73 5.07 1.90
CA PHE A 37 -8.67 4.05 1.86
C PHE A 37 -8.74 3.20 0.60
N ALA A 38 -9.93 2.73 0.22
CA ALA A 38 -10.11 1.89 -0.96
C ALA A 38 -9.68 2.60 -2.26
N ALA A 39 -10.01 3.88 -2.42
CA ALA A 39 -9.61 4.67 -3.57
C ALA A 39 -8.09 4.93 -3.57
N LYS A 40 -7.52 5.27 -2.41
CA LYS A 40 -6.07 5.49 -2.24
C LYS A 40 -5.26 4.22 -2.48
N ALA A 41 -5.74 3.06 -2.03
CA ALA A 41 -5.10 1.76 -2.23
C ALA A 41 -5.40 1.13 -3.60
N ALA A 42 -6.29 1.70 -4.41
CA ALA A 42 -6.68 1.13 -5.71
C ALA A 42 -5.49 0.89 -6.65
N PRO A 43 -4.53 1.82 -6.81
CA PRO A 43 -3.36 1.59 -7.67
C PRO A 43 -2.46 0.44 -7.21
N MET A 44 -2.40 0.19 -5.89
CA MET A 44 -1.62 -0.89 -5.31
C MET A 44 -2.36 -2.24 -5.40
N THR A 45 -3.65 -2.25 -5.08
CA THR A 45 -4.48 -3.47 -5.18
C THR A 45 -4.64 -3.94 -6.63
N LYS A 46 -4.55 -3.05 -7.62
CA LYS A 46 -4.51 -3.42 -9.04
C LYS A 46 -3.31 -4.31 -9.38
N LEU A 47 -2.15 -4.07 -8.76
CA LEU A 47 -0.95 -4.89 -8.95
C LEU A 47 -1.10 -6.32 -8.38
N LEU A 48 -2.06 -6.54 -7.48
CA LEU A 48 -2.32 -7.84 -6.87
C LEU A 48 -3.28 -8.70 -7.70
N ARG A 49 -3.86 -8.16 -8.78
CA ARG A 49 -4.82 -8.90 -9.62
C ARG A 49 -4.08 -9.87 -10.55
N LYS A 50 -4.67 -11.04 -10.74
CA LYS A 50 -4.15 -12.06 -11.67
C LYS A 50 -4.08 -11.49 -13.10
N GLY A 51 -2.98 -11.74 -13.80
CA GLY A 51 -2.80 -11.32 -15.20
C GLY A 51 -2.39 -9.85 -15.38
N VAL A 52 -2.16 -9.10 -14.31
CA VAL A 52 -1.62 -7.74 -14.40
C VAL A 52 -0.10 -7.79 -14.47
N VAL A 53 0.46 -7.11 -15.47
CA VAL A 53 1.91 -6.90 -15.57
C VAL A 53 2.35 -5.99 -14.44
N TRP A 54 3.34 -6.44 -13.67
CA TRP A 54 3.94 -5.63 -12.62
C TRP A 54 4.55 -4.36 -13.20
N ARG A 55 4.02 -3.20 -12.80
CA ARG A 55 4.54 -1.90 -13.18
C ARG A 55 4.43 -0.93 -12.01
N TRP A 56 5.58 -0.58 -11.45
CA TRP A 56 5.67 0.44 -10.41
C TRP A 56 5.85 1.81 -11.06
N GLY A 57 4.76 2.58 -11.19
CA GLY A 57 4.77 3.93 -11.75
C GLY A 57 4.34 4.99 -10.73
N ASP A 58 4.14 6.21 -11.21
CA ASP A 58 3.79 7.35 -10.36
C ASP A 58 2.47 7.16 -9.60
N SER A 59 1.50 6.46 -10.20
CA SER A 59 0.24 6.15 -9.52
C SER A 59 0.41 5.26 -8.30
N GLN A 60 1.30 4.26 -8.37
CA GLN A 60 1.61 3.36 -7.28
C GLN A 60 2.44 4.07 -6.21
N LYS A 61 3.43 4.87 -6.64
CA LYS A 61 4.27 5.67 -5.74
C LYS A 61 3.44 6.68 -4.96
N LYS A 62 2.53 7.40 -5.62
CA LYS A 62 1.63 8.37 -4.98
C LYS A 62 0.66 7.69 -4.00
N ALA A 63 0.09 6.54 -4.39
CA ALA A 63 -0.76 5.74 -3.51
C ALA A 63 0.00 5.27 -2.25
N PHE A 64 1.21 4.74 -2.44
CA PHE A 64 2.08 4.29 -1.36
C PHE A 64 2.41 5.42 -0.37
N GLU A 65 2.90 6.55 -0.87
CA GLU A 65 3.20 7.72 -0.05
C GLU A 65 1.97 8.29 0.66
N CYS A 66 0.81 8.29 0.00
CA CYS A 66 -0.44 8.73 0.61
C CYS A 66 -0.82 7.83 1.80
N LEU A 67 -0.70 6.50 1.64
CA LEU A 67 -1.01 5.55 2.70
C LEU A 67 0.02 5.55 3.84
N LYS A 68 1.27 5.94 3.59
CA LYS A 68 2.30 6.12 4.63
C LYS A 68 2.07 7.35 5.51
N LYS A 69 1.42 8.37 4.97
CA LYS A 69 1.15 9.66 5.64
C LYS A 69 -0.25 9.76 6.23
N ALA A 70 -1.10 8.77 5.96
CA ALA A 70 -2.47 8.70 6.44
C ALA A 70 -2.56 8.28 7.91
#